data_AF-A0A9W5B7C9-F1
#
_entry.id   AF-A0A9W5B7C9-F1
#
_cell.length_a   1.000
_cell.length_b   1.000
_cell.length_c   1.000
_cell.angle_alpha   90.00
_cell.angle_beta   90.00
_cell.angle_gamma   90.00
#
_symmetry.space_group_name_H-M   'P 1'
#
loop_
_entity.id
_entity.type
_entity.pdbx_description
1 polymer ?
#
loop_
_entity_poly.entity_id
_entity_poly.type
_entity_poly.pdbx_seq_one_letter_code
_entity_poly.pdbx_strand_id
1 'polypeptide(L)'
;MQSGKLTRRGFVIGGAGAAAAVLTGCSATTAETTQSEIVPISHPVLETTYGPILNEQFPLPAIPYQKIAKRYYRQMVSDPTGERPGTLVVDTANYFLYLTYEGGQAMRYGVGLGRQGFEWSGKGVIQYKRQWPRWTPPDEMVVRQPELAPYRRHDTKVLDLSDF
;
A
#
# COMPACT_ATOMS: atom_id res chain seq x y z
N MET A 1 -51.63 -53.31 51.79
CA MET A 1 -50.65 -52.23 52.02
C MET A 1 -51.30 -50.92 51.57
N GLN A 2 -51.37 -49.94 52.49
CA GLN A 2 -51.65 -48.49 52.36
C GLN A 2 -52.81 -48.02 51.43
N SER A 3 -53.92 -47.41 51.88
CA SER A 3 -54.19 -46.18 52.66
C SER A 3 -54.00 -44.85 51.92
N GLY A 4 -55.09 -44.05 51.84
CA GLY A 4 -55.12 -42.58 51.61
C GLY A 4 -56.18 -42.16 50.57
N LYS A 5 -57.50 -42.00 50.87
CA LYS A 5 -58.25 -40.92 51.58
C LYS A 5 -58.17 -39.50 50.98
N LEU A 6 -59.34 -39.03 50.44
CA LEU A 6 -59.96 -37.66 50.44
C LEU A 6 -59.12 -36.47 49.89
N THR A 7 -59.62 -35.35 49.32
CA THR A 7 -60.89 -34.85 48.76
C THR A 7 -60.64 -33.41 48.24
N ARG A 8 -61.55 -32.93 47.36
CA ARG A 8 -61.88 -31.55 46.93
C ARG A 8 -61.31 -30.34 47.70
N ARG A 9 -61.05 -29.29 46.91
CA ARG A 9 -61.22 -27.85 47.19
C ARG A 9 -60.56 -27.28 48.45
N GLY A 10 -59.60 -26.38 48.22
CA GLY A 10 -59.46 -25.17 49.02
C GLY A 10 -58.25 -25.14 49.95
N PHE A 11 -57.13 -24.66 49.42
CA PHE A 11 -56.14 -23.88 50.19
C PHE A 11 -55.33 -23.06 49.15
N VAL A 12 -55.79 -21.87 48.74
CA VAL A 12 -55.61 -20.56 49.40
C VAL A 12 -54.14 -20.26 49.69
N ILE A 13 -53.59 -19.34 48.89
CA ILE A 13 -52.74 -18.20 49.26
C ILE A 13 -51.56 -18.47 50.20
N GLY A 14 -50.35 -18.28 49.67
CA GLY A 14 -49.19 -17.95 50.51
C GLY A 14 -47.86 -18.30 49.84
N GLY A 15 -47.09 -17.30 49.42
CA GLY A 15 -45.72 -17.54 48.96
C GLY A 15 -45.12 -16.41 48.14
N ALA A 16 -45.01 -15.21 48.72
CA ALA A 16 -44.10 -14.19 48.21
C ALA A 16 -42.67 -14.76 48.20
N GLY A 17 -42.05 -14.80 47.02
CA GLY A 17 -40.67 -15.22 46.84
C GLY A 17 -40.08 -14.48 45.65
N ALA A 18 -39.42 -13.36 45.94
CA ALA A 18 -38.68 -12.58 44.99
C ALA A 18 -37.60 -13.44 44.31
N ALA A 19 -37.64 -13.53 42.97
CA ALA A 19 -36.55 -14.09 42.19
C ALA A 19 -36.20 -13.08 41.08
N ALA A 20 -35.02 -12.51 41.25
CA ALA A 20 -34.37 -11.45 40.49
C ALA A 20 -34.59 -11.51 38.96
N ALA A 21 -34.93 -10.35 38.40
CA ALA A 21 -34.78 -10.07 36.98
C ALA A 21 -33.29 -10.15 36.60
N VAL A 22 -32.91 -11.16 35.82
CA VAL A 22 -31.60 -11.21 35.18
C VAL A 22 -31.70 -10.37 33.90
N LEU A 23 -31.45 -9.08 34.02
CA LEU A 23 -31.20 -8.23 32.86
C LEU A 23 -29.81 -8.59 32.32
N THR A 24 -29.75 -9.51 31.35
CA THR A 24 -28.53 -9.78 30.59
C THR A 24 -28.26 -8.57 29.69
N GLY A 25 -27.46 -7.64 30.19
CA GLY A 25 -26.93 -6.53 29.39
C GLY A 25 -25.95 -7.08 28.36
N CYS A 26 -26.34 -7.09 27.09
CA CYS A 26 -25.41 -7.26 25.99
C CYS A 26 -24.50 -6.02 25.95
N SER A 27 -23.34 -6.08 26.60
CA SER A 27 -22.25 -5.18 26.27
C SER A 27 -21.74 -5.57 24.89
N ALA A 28 -22.32 -4.96 23.85
CA ALA A 28 -21.69 -4.92 22.55
C ALA A 28 -20.37 -4.15 22.73
N THR A 29 -19.27 -4.88 22.89
CA THR A 29 -17.95 -4.32 22.64
C THR A 29 -17.93 -3.95 21.17
N THR A 30 -18.26 -2.69 20.89
CA THR A 30 -17.93 -2.06 19.61
C THR A 30 -16.42 -2.16 19.52
N ALA A 31 -15.93 -3.11 18.72
CA ALA A 31 -14.56 -3.06 18.26
C ALA A 31 -14.45 -1.76 17.47
N GLU A 32 -13.85 -0.75 18.08
CA GLU A 32 -13.47 0.47 17.38
C GLU A 32 -12.54 0.04 16.26
N THR A 33 -13.09 -0.03 15.06
CA THR A 33 -12.30 -0.05 13.85
C THR A 33 -11.63 1.30 13.83
N THR A 34 -10.38 1.36 14.28
CA THR A 34 -9.51 2.52 14.11
C THR A 34 -9.30 2.70 12.61
N GLN A 35 -10.28 3.31 11.95
CA GLN A 35 -10.17 3.76 10.58
C GLN A 35 -9.15 4.89 10.62
N SER A 36 -7.90 4.57 10.26
CA SER A 36 -6.84 5.57 10.16
C SER A 36 -7.36 6.70 9.29
N GLU A 37 -7.59 7.85 9.93
CA GLU A 37 -8.03 9.05 9.26
C GLU A 37 -6.96 9.39 8.20
N ILE A 38 -7.38 9.44 6.94
CA ILE A 38 -6.53 9.87 5.84
C ILE A 38 -6.23 11.34 6.12
N VAL A 39 -5.11 11.63 6.79
CA VAL A 39 -4.70 13.01 7.05
C VAL A 39 -4.49 13.68 5.69
N PRO A 40 -5.29 14.69 5.32
CA PRO A 40 -5.08 15.40 4.08
C PRO A 40 -3.69 16.03 4.15
N ILE A 41 -2.83 15.75 3.16
CA ILE A 41 -1.49 16.34 3.11
C ILE A 41 -1.67 17.85 3.10
N SER A 42 -1.34 18.50 4.21
CA SER A 42 -1.38 19.96 4.29
C SER A 42 -0.24 20.52 3.45
N HIS A 43 -0.49 21.66 2.80
CA HIS A 43 0.48 22.39 1.97
C HIS A 43 1.92 22.46 2.54
N PRO A 44 2.19 22.67 3.85
CA PRO A 44 3.56 22.75 4.35
C PRO A 44 4.37 21.46 4.18
N VAL A 45 3.74 20.28 4.31
CA VAL A 45 4.47 18.99 4.22
C VAL A 45 4.95 18.72 2.79
N LEU A 46 4.17 19.14 1.79
CA LEU A 46 4.53 18.99 0.37
C LEU A 46 5.72 19.86 0.00
N GLU A 47 5.79 21.09 0.55
CA GLU A 47 6.87 22.01 0.27
C GLU A 47 8.21 21.53 0.84
N THR A 48 8.21 20.90 2.02
CA THR A 48 9.39 20.22 2.54
C THR A 48 9.73 18.95 1.74
N THR A 49 8.72 18.17 1.34
CA THR A 49 8.94 16.89 0.63
C THR A 49 9.48 17.08 -0.78
N TYR A 50 9.03 18.13 -1.49
CA TYR A 50 9.40 18.44 -2.88
C TYR A 50 10.33 19.65 -3.01
N GLY A 51 10.86 20.14 -1.89
CA GLY A 51 11.83 21.24 -1.86
C GLY A 51 13.18 20.88 -2.47
N PRO A 52 14.08 21.86 -2.62
CA PRO A 52 15.41 21.62 -3.18
C PRO A 52 16.27 20.78 -2.23
N ILE A 53 17.11 19.90 -2.79
CA ILE A 53 18.08 19.09 -2.05
C ILE A 53 19.48 19.45 -2.54
N LEU A 54 20.21 20.25 -1.76
CA LEU A 54 21.49 20.85 -2.18
C LEU A 54 22.72 20.12 -1.63
N ASN A 55 22.53 19.16 -0.73
CA ASN A 55 23.59 18.42 -0.03
C ASN A 55 23.93 17.06 -0.66
N GLU A 56 23.45 16.80 -1.87
CA GLU A 56 23.69 15.57 -2.64
C GLU A 56 24.84 15.74 -3.65
N GLN A 57 25.38 14.62 -4.16
CA GLN A 57 26.44 14.63 -5.19
C GLN A 57 26.02 15.44 -6.43
N PHE A 58 24.76 15.33 -6.82
CA PHE A 58 24.14 16.13 -7.87
C PHE A 58 22.97 16.90 -7.25
N PRO A 59 23.11 18.22 -7.03
CA PRO A 59 22.06 19.03 -6.40
C PRO A 59 20.75 18.96 -7.18
N LEU A 60 19.65 18.75 -6.45
CA LEU A 60 18.31 18.67 -7.01
C LEU A 60 17.57 20.00 -6.80
N PRO A 61 17.08 20.65 -7.87
CA PRO A 61 16.20 21.80 -7.72
C PRO A 61 14.85 21.39 -7.13
N ALA A 62 14.10 22.35 -6.60
CA ALA A 62 12.74 22.12 -6.12
C ALA A 62 11.86 21.57 -7.25
N ILE A 63 11.09 20.53 -6.95
CA ILE A 63 10.15 19.94 -7.91
C ILE A 63 8.89 20.82 -7.91
N PRO A 64 8.43 21.33 -9.08
CA PRO A 64 7.26 22.20 -9.17
C PRO A 64 5.96 21.38 -9.02
N TYR A 65 5.71 20.87 -7.81
CA TYR A 65 4.62 19.96 -7.51
C TYR A 65 3.24 20.55 -7.79
N GLN A 66 3.10 21.87 -7.80
CA GLN A 66 1.84 22.56 -8.15
C GLN A 66 1.41 22.32 -9.60
N LYS A 67 2.34 21.92 -10.49
CA LYS A 67 2.03 21.52 -11.87
C LYS A 67 1.50 20.07 -11.97
N ILE A 68 1.61 19.31 -10.88
CA ILE A 68 1.18 17.92 -10.81
C ILE A 68 -0.23 17.90 -10.20
N ALA A 69 -1.15 17.13 -10.80
CA ALA A 69 -2.49 17.01 -10.25
C ALA A 69 -2.45 16.41 -8.83
N LYS A 70 -3.18 17.00 -7.88
CA LYS A 70 -3.16 16.65 -6.45
C LYS A 70 -3.36 15.15 -6.17
N ARG A 71 -4.12 14.45 -7.01
CA ARG A 71 -4.32 12.98 -6.90
C ARG A 71 -3.02 12.17 -6.93
N TYR A 72 -1.97 12.70 -7.55
CA TYR A 72 -0.67 12.05 -7.70
C TYR A 72 0.33 12.39 -6.60
N TYR A 73 -0.05 13.25 -5.65
CA TYR A 73 0.81 13.53 -4.50
C TYR A 73 0.98 12.27 -3.64
N ARG A 74 2.21 12.09 -3.16
CA ARG A 74 2.58 11.08 -2.18
C ARG A 74 1.67 11.15 -0.95
N GLN A 75 0.97 10.07 -0.63
CA GLN A 75 0.10 10.01 0.56
C GLN A 75 -0.02 8.60 1.12
N MET A 76 -0.28 8.50 2.42
CA MET A 76 -0.69 7.26 3.05
C MET A 76 -2.16 6.99 2.70
N VAL A 77 -2.47 5.77 2.27
CA VAL A 77 -3.82 5.30 1.95
C VAL A 77 -4.07 3.95 2.61
N SER A 78 -5.33 3.53 2.67
CA SER A 78 -5.63 2.10 2.89
C SER A 78 -5.10 1.30 1.70
N ASP A 79 -4.45 0.17 1.99
CA ASP A 79 -3.80 -0.68 1.01
C ASP A 79 -4.84 -1.36 0.08
N PRO A 80 -4.88 -1.01 -1.22
CA PRO A 80 -5.79 -1.65 -2.16
C PRO A 80 -5.21 -2.95 -2.76
N THR A 81 -3.97 -3.30 -2.44
CA THR A 81 -3.21 -4.34 -3.15
C THR A 81 -3.36 -5.73 -2.52
N GLY A 82 -3.53 -5.79 -1.19
CA GLY A 82 -3.58 -7.04 -0.44
C GLY A 82 -2.26 -7.81 -0.41
N GLU A 83 -1.16 -7.21 -0.87
CA GLU A 83 0.17 -7.82 -0.84
C GLU A 83 0.80 -7.67 0.55
N ARG A 84 1.83 -8.47 0.83
CA ARG A 84 2.51 -8.46 2.13
C ARG A 84 3.24 -7.13 2.35
N PRO A 85 3.32 -6.61 3.59
CA PRO A 85 4.13 -5.44 3.92
C PRO A 85 5.56 -5.52 3.36
N GLY A 86 6.07 -4.39 2.85
CA GLY A 86 7.35 -4.32 2.15
C GLY A 86 7.30 -4.62 0.64
N THR A 87 6.13 -4.88 0.07
CA THR A 87 5.94 -5.11 -1.36
C THR A 87 5.73 -3.80 -2.12
N LEU A 88 6.30 -3.70 -3.32
CA LEU A 88 6.03 -2.63 -4.27
C LEU A 88 5.05 -3.13 -5.33
N VAL A 89 3.94 -2.42 -5.49
CA VAL A 89 2.91 -2.75 -6.47
C VAL A 89 2.73 -1.56 -7.41
N VAL A 90 2.82 -1.81 -8.72
CA VAL A 90 2.65 -0.77 -9.75
C VAL A 90 1.32 -1.00 -10.45
N ASP A 91 0.41 -0.05 -10.30
CA ASP A 91 -0.84 0.03 -11.05
C ASP A 91 -0.63 0.90 -12.28
N THR A 92 -0.46 0.26 -13.42
CA THR A 92 -0.20 0.92 -14.71
C THR A 92 -1.45 1.60 -15.28
N ALA A 93 -2.65 1.19 -14.89
CA ALA A 93 -3.90 1.78 -15.36
C ALA A 93 -4.16 3.13 -14.68
N ASN A 94 -3.86 3.23 -13.38
CA ASN A 94 -4.09 4.44 -12.60
C ASN A 94 -2.85 5.31 -12.38
N TYR A 95 -1.68 4.88 -12.88
CA TYR A 95 -0.40 5.58 -12.75
C TYR A 95 0.04 5.74 -11.29
N PHE A 96 -0.13 4.67 -10.51
CA PHE A 96 0.23 4.64 -9.10
C PHE A 96 1.26 3.56 -8.78
N LEU A 97 2.16 3.88 -7.86
CA LEU A 97 3.02 2.92 -7.19
C LEU A 97 2.65 2.90 -5.71
N TYR A 98 2.50 1.71 -5.15
CA TYR A 98 2.19 1.47 -3.75
C TYR A 98 3.36 0.77 -3.08
N LEU A 99 3.78 1.29 -1.94
CA LEU A 99 4.63 0.57 -0.99
C LEU A 99 3.73 0.14 0.18
N THR A 100 3.49 -1.16 0.31
CA THR A 100 2.61 -1.74 1.34
C THR A 100 3.29 -1.72 2.71
N TYR A 101 2.52 -1.40 3.75
CA TYR A 101 2.92 -1.38 5.16
C TYR A 101 2.02 -2.30 5.99
N GLU A 102 2.38 -2.52 7.25
CA GLU A 102 1.51 -3.19 8.21
C GLU A 102 0.23 -2.37 8.49
N GLY A 103 -0.77 -3.01 9.10
CA GLY A 103 -2.04 -2.33 9.44
C GLY A 103 -2.94 -2.02 8.24
N GLY A 104 -2.73 -2.69 7.10
CA GLY A 104 -3.55 -2.49 5.90
C GLY A 104 -3.38 -1.11 5.28
N GLN A 105 -2.18 -0.54 5.38
CA GLN A 105 -1.84 0.76 4.80
C GLN A 105 -0.82 0.63 3.68
N ALA A 106 -0.81 1.59 2.76
CA ALA A 106 0.20 1.72 1.73
C ALA A 106 0.57 3.18 1.50
N MET A 107 1.86 3.44 1.26
CA MET A 107 2.29 4.73 0.74
C MET A 107 2.10 4.73 -0.78
N ARG A 108 1.21 5.59 -1.27
CA ARG A 108 0.92 5.75 -2.69
C ARG A 108 1.76 6.88 -3.29
N TYR A 109 2.33 6.64 -4.46
CA TYR A 109 3.09 7.60 -5.27
C TYR A 109 2.46 7.71 -6.66
N GLY A 110 2.33 8.93 -7.20
CA GLY A 110 2.07 9.11 -8.62
C GLY A 110 3.35 8.85 -9.44
N VAL A 111 3.24 8.09 -10.52
CA VAL A 111 4.38 7.72 -11.37
C VAL A 111 4.11 8.05 -12.84
N GLY A 112 5.15 8.50 -13.55
CA GLY A 112 5.14 8.58 -15.01
C GLY A 112 5.62 7.26 -15.59
N LEU A 113 4.83 6.67 -16.49
CA LEU A 113 5.17 5.40 -17.14
C LEU A 113 5.46 5.63 -18.62
N GLY A 114 6.59 5.11 -19.10
CA GLY A 114 6.91 5.06 -20.53
C GLY A 114 6.22 3.87 -21.23
N ARG A 115 6.30 3.81 -22.56
CA ARG A 115 5.69 2.74 -23.37
C ARG A 115 6.09 1.34 -22.92
N GLN A 116 7.38 1.14 -22.62
CA GLN A 116 7.92 -0.12 -22.12
C GLN A 116 7.28 -0.58 -20.80
N GLY A 117 6.80 0.35 -19.98
CA GLY A 117 6.10 0.03 -18.73
C GLY A 117 4.75 -0.66 -18.91
N PHE A 118 4.19 -0.63 -20.12
CA PHE A 118 2.93 -1.33 -20.46
C PHE A 118 3.14 -2.71 -21.06
N GLU A 119 4.35 -3.03 -21.50
CA GLU A 119 4.67 -4.30 -22.19
C GLU A 119 4.92 -5.44 -21.20
N TRP A 120 5.24 -5.12 -19.94
CA TRP A 120 5.58 -6.10 -18.92
C TRP A 120 4.54 -6.14 -17.79
N SER A 121 4.18 -7.35 -17.37
CA SER A 121 3.45 -7.61 -16.14
C SER A 121 3.99 -8.86 -15.45
N GLY A 122 3.95 -8.89 -14.12
CA GLY A 122 4.38 -10.04 -13.35
C GLY A 122 4.94 -9.68 -11.97
N LYS A 123 5.53 -10.68 -11.32
CA LYS A 123 6.24 -10.51 -10.05
C LYS A 123 7.75 -10.50 -10.30
N GLY A 124 8.44 -9.61 -9.63
CA GLY A 124 9.89 -9.45 -9.73
C GLY A 124 10.50 -9.13 -8.37
N VAL A 125 11.79 -9.41 -8.22
CA VAL A 125 12.56 -9.09 -7.01
C VAL A 125 13.59 -8.03 -7.37
N ILE A 126 13.61 -6.93 -6.61
CA ILE A 126 14.63 -5.90 -6.76
C ILE A 126 15.96 -6.45 -6.20
N GLN A 127 16.87 -6.83 -7.09
CA GLN A 127 18.15 -7.47 -6.72
C GLN A 127 19.18 -6.48 -6.18
N TYR A 128 19.20 -5.26 -6.72
CA TYR A 128 20.17 -4.26 -6.33
C TYR A 128 19.62 -2.84 -6.47
N LYS A 129 20.20 -1.92 -5.72
CA LYS A 129 19.94 -0.48 -5.80
C LYS A 129 21.29 0.24 -5.86
N ARG A 130 21.37 1.32 -6.65
CA ARG A 130 22.56 2.16 -6.74
C ARG A 130 22.14 3.62 -6.67
N GLN A 131 22.94 4.43 -6.00
CA GLN A 131 22.81 5.88 -6.04
C GLN A 131 23.40 6.39 -7.36
N TRP A 132 22.73 7.38 -7.97
CA TRP A 132 23.15 8.03 -9.22
C TRP A 132 23.67 7.05 -10.29
N PRO A 133 22.88 6.03 -10.67
CA PRO A 133 23.33 5.04 -11.64
C PRO A 133 23.53 5.69 -13.01
N ARG A 134 24.57 5.24 -13.72
CA ARG A 134 24.72 5.55 -15.14
C ARG A 134 23.58 4.91 -15.93
N TRP A 135 22.91 5.68 -16.77
CA TRP A 135 21.95 5.16 -17.73
C TRP A 135 22.69 4.52 -18.91
N THR A 136 22.23 3.34 -19.33
CA THR A 136 22.75 2.65 -20.52
C THR A 136 21.61 2.46 -21.51
N PRO A 137 21.73 2.97 -22.76
CA PRO A 137 20.73 2.76 -23.79
C PRO A 137 20.66 1.26 -24.17
N PRO A 138 19.45 0.72 -24.40
CA PRO A 138 19.26 -0.56 -25.08
C PRO A 138 19.89 -0.56 -26.49
N ASP A 139 20.33 -1.72 -26.95
CA ASP A 139 20.97 -1.86 -28.27
C ASP A 139 20.06 -1.42 -29.42
N GLU A 140 18.77 -1.73 -29.36
CA GLU A 140 17.77 -1.27 -30.33
C GLU A 140 17.61 0.26 -30.37
N MET A 141 17.91 0.95 -29.27
CA MET A 141 17.95 2.41 -29.25
C MET A 141 19.20 2.93 -29.95
N VAL A 142 20.37 2.30 -29.72
CA VAL A 142 21.64 2.69 -30.38
C VAL A 142 21.59 2.46 -31.90
N VAL A 143 20.95 1.38 -32.36
CA VAL A 143 20.76 1.13 -33.81
C VAL A 143 19.94 2.25 -34.48
N ARG A 144 18.92 2.76 -33.78
CA ARG A 144 18.08 3.85 -34.29
C ARG A 144 18.73 5.23 -34.13
N GLN A 145 19.58 5.39 -33.13
CA GLN A 145 20.25 6.64 -32.73
C GLN A 145 21.74 6.36 -32.48
N PRO A 146 22.57 6.33 -33.55
CA PRO A 146 23.99 5.96 -33.47
C PRO A 146 24.81 6.87 -32.54
N GLU A 147 24.38 8.11 -32.32
CA GLU A 147 24.99 9.05 -31.39
C GLU A 147 25.00 8.57 -29.94
N LEU A 148 24.15 7.60 -29.59
CA LEU A 148 24.08 7.00 -28.26
C LEU A 148 25.14 5.92 -28.02
N ALA A 149 25.87 5.50 -29.05
CA ALA A 149 26.88 4.45 -28.97
C ALA A 149 27.95 4.67 -27.87
N PRO A 150 28.44 5.89 -27.57
CA PRO A 150 29.41 6.11 -26.50
C PRO A 150 28.90 5.73 -25.09
N TYR A 151 27.57 5.76 -24.89
CA TYR A 151 26.92 5.46 -23.62
C TYR A 151 26.53 3.99 -23.46
N ARG A 152 26.74 3.17 -24.50
CA ARG A 152 26.49 1.73 -24.44
C ARG A 152 27.36 1.10 -23.36
N ARG A 153 26.87 0.02 -22.75
CA ARG A 153 27.67 -0.78 -21.82
C ARG A 153 28.78 -1.45 -22.64
N HIS A 154 30.02 -0.96 -22.47
CA HIS A 154 31.21 -1.48 -23.14
C HIS A 154 31.59 -2.89 -22.65
N ASP A 155 30.97 -3.34 -21.56
CA ASP A 155 31.25 -4.58 -20.85
C ASP A 155 30.77 -5.84 -21.59
N THR A 156 29.93 -5.69 -22.61
CA THR A 156 29.53 -6.80 -23.48
C THR A 156 30.46 -6.80 -24.69
N LYS A 157 31.60 -7.50 -24.59
CA LYS A 157 32.16 -8.15 -25.79
C LYS A 157 31.01 -8.96 -26.39
N VAL A 158 30.50 -8.49 -27.52
CA VAL A 158 29.70 -9.35 -28.39
C VAL A 158 30.65 -10.49 -28.71
N LEU A 159 30.41 -11.68 -28.15
CA LEU A 159 31.07 -12.88 -28.64
C LEU A 159 30.68 -12.95 -30.10
N ASP A 160 31.62 -12.59 -30.98
CA ASP A 160 31.41 -12.76 -32.39
C ASP A 160 31.37 -14.27 -32.64
N LEU A 161 30.44 -14.74 -33.47
CA LEU A 161 30.42 -16.14 -33.87
C LEU A 161 31.68 -16.52 -34.68
N SER A 162 32.49 -15.52 -35.07
CA SER A 162 33.84 -15.71 -35.62
C SER A 162 34.94 -15.95 -34.57
N ASP A 163 34.65 -15.81 -33.27
CA ASP A 163 35.54 -16.17 -32.15
C ASP A 163 35.49 -17.68 -31.78
N PHE A 164 34.75 -18.49 -32.55
CA PHE A 164 34.67 -19.97 -32.45
C PHE A 164 35.17 -20.67 -33.71
#